data_AF-A0A961B553-F1
#
_entry.id   AF-A0A961B553-F1
#
_cell.length_a   1.000
_cell.length_b   1.000
_cell.length_c   1.000
_cell.angle_alpha   90.00
_cell.angle_beta   90.00
_cell.angle_gamma   90.00
#
_symmetry.space_group_name_H-M   'P 1'
#
loop_
_entity.id
_entity.type
_entity.pdbx_description
1 polymer ?
#
loop_
_entity_poly.entity_id
_entity_poly.type
_entity_poly.pdbx_seq_one_letter_code
_entity_poly.pdbx_strand_id
1 'polypeptide(L)'
;RGAIWYQGESNHVEGMAYFDKKKSLLAGWRKLWGIGEFPFYFVQIAPYQYGDEDPAILPRFWEAQSACLEIPGTGMVVTNDIGNPTDIHPKNKQEVGHRLALLALKHTYGKSDLVASGPRFDSMKVEGDRVTLRFENVAGGLKTRDGQAPSHFEIIGEQAAFVPAQATIEGGDTVVLSSPEVKEPAAMRFAWDKLAEPNLVNGAGLPTSAFRAGEVPNYDFFSLKVDEAGDYELIYDLDLKKLGAELKYEVDRAAQLDAAFDRVGYFLELNRDGKLQWLWIAMDPFTDDASKLGIPTPASGAVFQQAVKNVRVLSNAEGIPSGDGLAVNLEFWPHNYGPLNAAKVPGASDQAWDIGDERVDPVGGYGSMQIHLTAAKQTLMAINHWSAGPGADIGIGNSTGQTLDWTFAGNAGSYEAARLRVLVRKSAK
;
A
#
# COMPACT_ATOMS: atom_id res chain seq x y z
N ARG A 1 -26.76 19.37 27.55
CA ARG A 1 -26.05 18.31 28.31
C ARG A 1 -24.74 17.91 27.64
N GLY A 2 -24.59 17.99 26.32
CA GLY A 2 -23.35 17.67 25.60
C GLY A 2 -23.37 18.25 24.19
N ALA A 3 -22.52 17.75 23.30
CA ALA A 3 -22.43 18.14 21.90
C ALA A 3 -22.68 16.95 20.95
N ILE A 4 -23.24 17.25 19.77
CA ILE A 4 -23.34 16.34 18.63
C ILE A 4 -22.45 16.87 17.51
N TRP A 5 -21.67 16.01 16.88
CA TRP A 5 -20.67 16.39 15.88
C TRP A 5 -20.66 15.47 14.67
N TYR A 6 -21.06 15.99 13.52
CA TYR A 6 -20.93 15.31 12.24
C TYR A 6 -20.03 16.14 11.35
N GLN A 7 -18.77 15.73 11.24
CA GLN A 7 -17.77 16.34 10.39
C GLN A 7 -16.66 15.33 10.12
N GLY A 8 -16.07 15.42 8.94
CA GLY A 8 -14.81 14.74 8.59
C GLY A 8 -14.53 14.73 7.10
N GLU A 9 -15.52 15.07 6.28
CA GLU A 9 -15.50 15.04 4.82
C GLU A 9 -14.36 15.88 4.25
N SER A 10 -14.06 17.06 4.83
CA SER A 10 -12.91 17.88 4.40
C SER A 10 -11.57 17.46 5.00
N ASN A 11 -11.54 16.46 5.89
CA ASN A 11 -10.34 15.95 6.55
C ASN A 11 -10.10 14.45 6.27
N HIS A 12 -10.83 13.84 5.33
CA HIS A 12 -10.77 12.40 5.07
C HIS A 12 -9.37 11.89 4.72
N VAL A 13 -8.50 12.75 4.18
CA VAL A 13 -7.11 12.44 3.84
C VAL A 13 -6.15 12.40 5.05
N GLU A 14 -6.59 12.84 6.23
CA GLU A 14 -5.69 13.12 7.36
C GLU A 14 -5.29 11.89 8.20
N GLY A 15 -6.02 10.78 8.05
CA GLY A 15 -5.81 9.58 8.87
C GLY A 15 -5.76 9.92 10.38
N MET A 16 -4.79 9.32 11.10
CA MET A 16 -4.68 9.46 12.56
C MET A 16 -4.42 10.89 13.07
N ALA A 17 -3.98 11.83 12.24
CA ALA A 17 -3.89 13.23 12.65
C ALA A 17 -5.25 13.81 13.05
N TYR A 18 -6.35 13.24 12.54
CA TYR A 18 -7.71 13.61 12.94
C TYR A 18 -8.00 13.31 14.42
N PHE A 19 -7.46 12.20 14.95
CA PHE A 19 -7.61 11.85 16.37
C PHE A 19 -6.99 12.91 17.27
N ASP A 20 -5.77 13.35 16.97
CA ASP A 20 -5.07 14.39 17.74
C ASP A 20 -5.80 15.73 17.69
N LYS A 21 -6.33 16.10 16.51
CA LYS A 21 -7.15 17.30 16.35
C LYS A 21 -8.44 17.22 17.17
N LYS A 22 -9.13 16.09 17.15
CA LYS A 22 -10.38 15.92 17.91
C LYS A 22 -10.14 15.91 19.42
N LYS A 23 -9.06 15.26 19.86
CA LYS A 23 -8.60 15.30 21.26
C LYS A 23 -8.32 16.74 21.71
N SER A 24 -7.63 17.52 20.87
CA SER A 24 -7.35 18.94 21.14
C SER A 24 -8.60 19.80 21.16
N LEU A 25 -9.54 19.58 20.23
CA LEU A 25 -10.83 20.27 20.17
C LEU A 25 -11.62 20.05 21.46
N LEU A 26 -11.80 18.79 21.88
CA LEU A 26 -12.55 18.46 23.10
C LEU A 26 -11.86 19.01 24.36
N ALA A 27 -10.54 18.91 24.45
CA ALA A 27 -9.79 19.48 25.57
C ALA A 27 -9.98 21.01 25.66
N GLY A 28 -9.88 21.71 24.53
CA GLY A 28 -10.11 23.16 24.46
C GLY A 28 -11.54 23.54 24.85
N TRP A 29 -12.54 22.84 24.32
CA TRP A 29 -13.95 23.05 24.63
C TRP A 29 -14.27 22.82 26.10
N ARG A 30 -13.79 21.71 26.68
CA ARG A 30 -13.98 21.40 28.10
C ARG A 30 -13.33 22.43 29.02
N LYS A 31 -12.14 22.92 28.65
CA LYS A 31 -11.46 24.01 29.37
C LYS A 31 -12.26 25.32 29.32
N LEU A 32 -12.71 25.72 28.13
CA LEU A 32 -13.40 27.00 27.94
C LEU A 32 -14.78 27.03 28.61
N TRP A 33 -15.55 25.94 28.51
CA TRP A 33 -16.87 25.90 29.13
C TRP A 33 -16.85 25.61 30.63
N GLY A 34 -15.82 24.95 31.15
CA GLY A 34 -15.65 24.75 32.60
C GLY A 34 -16.72 23.86 33.25
N ILE A 35 -17.46 23.07 32.47
CA ILE A 35 -18.53 22.18 32.94
C ILE A 35 -18.11 20.70 33.02
N GLY A 36 -16.79 20.44 33.04
CA GLY A 36 -16.22 19.10 33.10
C GLY A 36 -16.31 18.33 31.78
N GLU A 37 -16.31 17.00 31.89
CA GLU A 37 -16.31 16.08 30.74
C GLU A 37 -17.71 15.88 30.15
N PHE A 38 -18.27 16.95 29.58
CA PHE A 38 -19.58 16.84 28.93
C PHE A 38 -19.56 15.79 27.80
N PRO A 39 -20.68 15.06 27.62
CA PRO A 39 -20.86 14.09 26.54
C PRO A 39 -20.61 14.67 25.15
N PHE A 40 -19.91 13.92 24.30
CA PHE A 40 -19.63 14.30 22.91
C PHE A 40 -19.92 13.13 21.98
N TYR A 41 -21.03 13.19 21.26
CA TYR A 41 -21.43 12.13 20.34
C TYR A 41 -21.19 12.55 18.90
N PHE A 42 -20.53 11.69 18.12
CA PHE A 42 -20.12 12.04 16.78
C PHE A 42 -20.49 10.97 15.76
N VAL A 43 -20.35 11.33 14.48
CA VAL A 43 -20.76 10.48 13.37
C VAL A 43 -19.55 10.14 12.53
N GLN A 44 -19.35 8.85 12.25
CA GLN A 44 -18.44 8.39 11.22
C GLN A 44 -18.93 8.94 9.86
N ILE A 45 -18.03 9.47 9.03
CA ILE A 45 -18.45 9.94 7.70
C ILE A 45 -18.90 8.78 6.83
N ALA A 46 -19.86 9.03 5.95
CA ALA A 46 -20.45 7.99 5.11
C ALA A 46 -19.50 7.59 3.96
N PRO A 47 -19.65 6.37 3.40
CA PRO A 47 -19.02 5.97 2.14
C PRO A 47 -19.34 6.96 1.02
N TYR A 48 -18.31 7.31 0.23
CA TYR A 48 -18.43 8.24 -0.89
C TYR A 48 -17.27 8.08 -1.87
N GLN A 49 -17.55 8.23 -3.17
CA GLN A 49 -16.54 8.24 -4.21
C GLN A 49 -15.79 9.58 -4.24
N TYR A 50 -14.69 9.67 -3.48
CA TYR A 50 -13.72 10.76 -3.59
C TYR A 50 -12.84 10.57 -4.82
N GLY A 51 -13.36 10.92 -6.00
CA GLY A 51 -12.63 10.87 -7.28
C GLY A 51 -11.88 9.55 -7.50
N ASP A 52 -10.67 9.64 -8.04
CA ASP A 52 -9.78 8.48 -8.28
C ASP A 52 -8.84 8.20 -7.09
N GLU A 53 -9.11 8.76 -5.91
CA GLU A 53 -8.26 8.56 -4.73
C GLU A 53 -8.22 7.10 -4.27
N ASP A 54 -7.16 6.74 -3.54
CA ASP A 54 -6.96 5.40 -2.96
C ASP A 54 -8.26 4.85 -2.31
N PRO A 55 -8.75 3.66 -2.72
CA PRO A 55 -9.90 3.01 -2.10
C PRO A 55 -9.80 2.87 -0.58
N ALA A 56 -8.59 2.72 -0.02
CA ALA A 56 -8.38 2.58 1.41
C ALA A 56 -8.39 3.92 2.19
N ILE A 57 -8.65 5.05 1.53
CA ILE A 57 -8.58 6.37 2.18
C ILE A 57 -9.60 6.55 3.31
N LEU A 58 -10.87 6.19 3.09
CA LEU A 58 -11.89 6.29 4.14
C LEU A 58 -11.74 5.25 5.23
N PRO A 59 -11.42 3.97 4.97
CA PRO A 59 -11.12 3.01 6.03
C PRO A 59 -10.07 3.50 7.03
N ARG A 60 -8.95 4.06 6.55
CA ARG A 60 -7.92 4.67 7.42
C ARG A 60 -8.47 5.85 8.22
N PHE A 61 -9.34 6.65 7.63
CA PHE A 61 -9.99 7.77 8.32
C PHE A 61 -11.05 7.31 9.33
N TRP A 62 -11.82 6.28 9.01
CA TRP A 62 -12.80 5.66 9.90
C TRP A 62 -12.13 5.00 11.10
N GLU A 63 -10.95 4.42 10.94
CA GLU A 63 -10.11 4.01 12.07
C GLU A 63 -9.74 5.20 12.96
N ALA A 64 -9.34 6.34 12.38
CA ALA A 64 -9.05 7.55 13.15
C ALA A 64 -10.29 8.12 13.87
N GLN A 65 -11.47 8.05 13.23
CA GLN A 65 -12.74 8.39 13.88
C GLN A 65 -13.07 7.41 15.01
N SER A 66 -12.83 6.11 14.82
CA SER A 66 -13.03 5.08 15.84
C SER A 66 -12.09 5.25 17.03
N ALA A 67 -10.82 5.59 16.81
CA ALA A 67 -9.85 5.87 17.86
C ALA A 67 -10.28 7.02 18.78
N CYS A 68 -11.09 7.96 18.28
CA CYS A 68 -11.64 9.03 19.11
C CYS A 68 -12.57 8.54 20.24
N LEU A 69 -13.02 7.28 20.20
CA LEU A 69 -13.75 6.64 21.30
C LEU A 69 -12.89 6.45 22.56
N GLU A 70 -11.56 6.54 22.45
CA GLU A 70 -10.66 6.56 23.62
C GLU A 70 -10.76 7.85 24.43
N ILE A 71 -11.32 8.93 23.85
CA ILE A 71 -11.51 10.18 24.57
C ILE A 71 -12.70 10.02 25.53
N PRO A 72 -12.55 10.28 26.84
CA PRO A 72 -13.61 10.08 27.82
C PRO A 72 -14.90 10.83 27.46
N GLY A 73 -16.06 10.21 27.72
CA GLY A 73 -17.37 10.81 27.47
C GLY A 73 -17.77 10.91 26.00
N THR A 74 -17.12 10.14 25.11
CA THR A 74 -17.47 10.11 23.69
C THR A 74 -18.31 8.91 23.29
N GLY A 75 -18.96 9.00 22.13
CA GLY A 75 -19.65 7.89 21.47
C GLY A 75 -19.77 8.17 19.98
N MET A 76 -19.80 7.12 19.16
CA MET A 76 -19.78 7.23 17.71
C MET A 76 -20.97 6.51 17.07
N VAL A 77 -21.59 7.16 16.10
CA VAL A 77 -22.56 6.56 15.18
C VAL A 77 -21.85 6.17 13.90
N VAL A 78 -21.97 4.89 13.53
CA VAL A 78 -21.50 4.36 12.25
C VAL A 78 -22.62 4.54 11.20
N THR A 79 -22.24 4.86 9.96
CA THR A 79 -23.17 5.23 8.87
C THR A 79 -22.89 4.53 7.53
N ASN A 80 -21.99 3.55 7.49
CA ASN A 80 -21.63 2.80 6.27
C ASN A 80 -22.80 2.01 5.66
N ASP A 81 -23.88 1.80 6.40
CA ASP A 81 -25.08 1.10 5.97
C ASP A 81 -26.19 2.04 5.44
N ILE A 82 -26.06 3.35 5.68
CA ILE A 82 -27.06 4.40 5.35
C ILE A 82 -26.42 5.58 4.59
N GLY A 83 -25.31 5.31 3.91
CA GLY A 83 -24.57 6.26 3.08
C GLY A 83 -25.18 6.50 1.71
N ASN A 84 -24.42 7.16 0.85
CA ASN A 84 -24.67 7.21 -0.59
C ASN A 84 -23.32 7.36 -1.31
N PRO A 85 -22.78 6.27 -1.90
CA PRO A 85 -21.53 6.29 -2.66
C PRO A 85 -21.42 7.40 -3.71
N THR A 86 -22.55 7.87 -4.24
CA THR A 86 -22.62 8.87 -5.33
C THR A 86 -22.97 10.28 -4.88
N ASP A 87 -23.35 10.48 -3.62
CA ASP A 87 -23.71 11.79 -3.08
C ASP A 87 -23.15 11.93 -1.67
N ILE A 88 -22.20 12.86 -1.51
CA ILE A 88 -21.53 13.13 -0.24
C ILE A 88 -22.51 13.59 0.86
N HIS A 89 -23.76 13.93 0.52
CA HIS A 89 -24.82 14.26 1.47
C HIS A 89 -25.93 13.17 1.55
N PRO A 90 -25.68 12.02 2.24
CA PRO A 90 -26.69 10.97 2.38
C PRO A 90 -28.01 11.48 2.95
N LYS A 91 -29.13 11.05 2.34
CA LYS A 91 -30.48 11.58 2.65
C LYS A 91 -31.06 11.06 3.95
N ASN A 92 -30.64 9.88 4.44
CA ASN A 92 -31.19 9.28 5.65
C ASN A 92 -30.62 9.90 6.94
N LYS A 93 -30.86 11.21 7.13
CA LYS A 93 -30.43 11.95 8.32
C LYS A 93 -31.25 11.59 9.57
N GLN A 94 -32.47 11.06 9.38
CA GLN A 94 -33.34 10.64 10.48
C GLN A 94 -32.72 9.48 11.26
N GLU A 95 -32.19 8.48 10.56
CA GLU A 95 -31.55 7.33 11.21
C GLU A 95 -30.24 7.74 11.93
N VAL A 96 -29.46 8.66 11.35
CA VAL A 96 -28.30 9.25 12.05
C VAL A 96 -28.72 9.91 13.35
N GLY A 97 -29.78 10.73 13.31
CA GLY A 97 -30.35 11.36 14.50
C GLY A 97 -30.88 10.36 15.53
N HIS A 98 -31.51 9.28 15.09
CA HIS A 98 -31.99 8.21 15.95
C HIS A 98 -30.84 7.52 16.69
N ARG A 99 -29.77 7.14 15.98
CA ARG A 99 -28.58 6.51 16.59
C ARG A 99 -27.86 7.43 17.58
N LEU A 100 -27.77 8.73 17.28
CA LEU A 100 -27.25 9.73 18.20
C LEU A 100 -28.13 9.86 19.46
N ALA A 101 -29.45 9.79 19.29
CA ALA A 101 -30.39 9.80 20.41
C ALA A 101 -30.23 8.54 21.30
N LEU A 102 -29.98 7.36 20.72
CA LEU A 102 -29.69 6.15 21.48
C LEU A 102 -28.45 6.31 22.37
N LEU A 103 -27.35 6.86 21.82
CA LEU A 103 -26.13 7.15 22.60
C LEU A 103 -26.43 8.09 23.76
N ALA A 104 -27.14 9.19 23.50
CA ALA A 104 -27.51 10.14 24.53
C ALA A 104 -28.42 9.52 25.60
N LEU A 105 -29.47 8.80 25.20
CA LEU A 105 -30.40 8.16 26.13
C LEU A 105 -29.67 7.20 27.07
N LYS A 106 -28.80 6.34 26.51
CA LYS A 106 -28.03 5.38 27.29
C LYS A 106 -27.04 6.04 28.23
N HIS A 107 -26.16 6.88 27.69
CA HIS A 107 -24.97 7.36 28.41
C HIS A 107 -25.17 8.70 29.14
N THR A 108 -26.19 9.48 28.79
CA THR A 108 -26.46 10.80 29.40
C THR A 108 -27.76 10.85 30.21
N TYR A 109 -28.78 10.07 29.82
CA TYR A 109 -30.11 10.10 30.46
C TYR A 109 -30.43 8.85 31.29
N GLY A 110 -29.45 7.97 31.53
CA GLY A 110 -29.58 6.85 32.45
C GLY A 110 -30.46 5.69 31.95
N LYS A 111 -30.70 5.59 30.64
CA LYS A 111 -31.40 4.45 30.02
C LYS A 111 -30.41 3.34 29.69
N SER A 112 -29.75 2.79 30.71
CA SER A 112 -28.64 1.83 30.60
C SER A 112 -28.95 0.59 29.75
N ASP A 113 -30.21 0.15 29.75
CA ASP A 113 -30.66 -1.08 29.10
C ASP A 113 -30.80 -0.95 27.58
N LEU A 114 -30.70 0.27 27.04
CA LEU A 114 -30.73 0.49 25.60
C LEU A 114 -29.46 -0.03 24.93
N VAL A 115 -29.61 -0.57 23.72
CA VAL A 115 -28.48 -0.84 22.82
C VAL A 115 -28.23 0.42 22.00
N ALA A 116 -27.02 0.97 22.07
CA ALA A 116 -26.68 2.27 21.46
C ALA A 116 -25.43 2.22 20.58
N SER A 117 -24.79 1.06 20.46
CA SER A 117 -23.59 0.85 19.65
C SER A 117 -23.69 -0.50 18.94
N GLY A 118 -23.15 -0.55 17.72
CA GLY A 118 -23.02 -1.79 16.96
C GLY A 118 -21.89 -2.68 17.48
N PRO A 119 -21.64 -3.81 16.80
CA PRO A 119 -20.54 -4.71 17.15
C PRO A 119 -19.22 -3.95 17.24
N ARG A 120 -18.39 -4.31 18.21
CA ARG A 120 -17.01 -3.83 18.31
C ARG A 120 -16.09 -5.04 18.29
N PHE A 121 -15.08 -5.01 17.41
CA PHE A 121 -14.03 -6.03 17.41
C PHE A 121 -13.36 -6.11 18.80
N ASP A 122 -13.24 -7.33 19.31
CA ASP A 122 -12.63 -7.63 20.61
C ASP A 122 -11.29 -8.35 20.43
N SER A 123 -11.31 -9.50 19.77
CA SER A 123 -10.13 -10.35 19.64
C SER A 123 -10.11 -11.15 18.35
N MET A 124 -8.90 -11.49 17.91
CA MET A 124 -8.63 -12.31 16.75
C MET A 124 -7.81 -13.53 17.18
N LYS A 125 -8.16 -14.70 16.65
CA LYS A 125 -7.39 -15.94 16.80
C LYS A 125 -7.20 -16.60 15.44
N VAL A 126 -6.01 -17.12 15.18
CA VAL A 126 -5.70 -17.92 14.00
C VAL A 126 -5.62 -19.39 14.42
N GLU A 127 -6.33 -20.26 13.70
CA GLU A 127 -6.31 -21.72 13.91
C GLU A 127 -6.26 -22.43 12.54
N GLY A 128 -5.08 -22.90 12.14
CA GLY A 128 -4.88 -23.48 10.81
C GLY A 128 -5.14 -22.45 9.71
N ASP A 129 -6.06 -22.76 8.79
CA ASP A 129 -6.44 -21.90 7.67
C ASP A 129 -7.62 -20.96 7.98
N ARG A 130 -7.97 -20.80 9.26
CA ARG A 130 -9.11 -19.99 9.72
C ARG A 130 -8.69 -18.86 10.63
N VAL A 131 -9.43 -17.74 10.50
CA VAL A 131 -9.37 -16.61 11.42
C VAL A 131 -10.70 -16.49 12.15
N THR A 132 -10.67 -16.57 13.47
CA THR A 132 -11.83 -16.39 14.34
C THR A 132 -11.79 -15.00 14.96
N LEU A 133 -12.85 -14.22 14.75
CA LEU A 133 -13.03 -12.86 15.26
C LEU A 133 -14.15 -12.85 16.30
N ARG A 134 -13.87 -12.34 17.49
CA ARG A 134 -14.86 -12.12 18.53
C ARG A 134 -15.31 -10.67 18.55
N PHE A 135 -16.59 -10.45 18.84
CA PHE A 135 -17.19 -9.12 18.93
C PHE A 135 -17.89 -8.90 20.28
N GLU A 136 -17.75 -7.69 20.80
CA GLU A 136 -18.59 -7.14 21.85
C GLU A 136 -19.80 -6.38 21.26
N ASN A 137 -20.72 -5.93 22.12
CA ASN A 137 -21.92 -5.15 21.72
C ASN A 137 -22.83 -5.85 20.71
N VAL A 138 -22.94 -7.17 20.81
CA VAL A 138 -23.69 -8.04 19.88
C VAL A 138 -25.21 -8.03 20.09
N ALA A 139 -25.71 -7.45 21.19
CA ALA A 139 -27.13 -7.23 21.42
C ALA A 139 -28.02 -8.47 21.18
N GLY A 140 -27.67 -9.61 21.79
CA GLY A 140 -28.36 -10.88 21.61
C GLY A 140 -27.88 -11.72 20.42
N GLY A 141 -26.99 -11.17 19.58
CA GLY A 141 -26.25 -11.92 18.57
C GLY A 141 -25.94 -11.09 17.32
N LEU A 142 -24.84 -11.41 16.65
CA LEU A 142 -24.51 -10.91 15.31
C LEU A 142 -25.51 -11.44 14.29
N LYS A 143 -25.82 -10.61 13.29
CA LYS A 143 -26.62 -10.99 12.12
C LYS A 143 -26.19 -10.17 10.91
N THR A 144 -26.75 -10.50 9.75
CA THR A 144 -26.63 -9.67 8.55
C THR A 144 -27.95 -8.99 8.24
N ARG A 145 -27.89 -7.75 7.75
CA ARG A 145 -29.08 -6.94 7.44
C ARG A 145 -29.88 -7.45 6.23
N ASP A 146 -29.27 -8.29 5.40
CA ASP A 146 -29.80 -8.82 4.15
C ASP A 146 -30.00 -10.36 4.17
N GLY A 147 -29.68 -11.02 5.30
CA GLY A 147 -29.74 -12.48 5.44
C GLY A 147 -28.68 -13.25 4.66
N GLN A 148 -27.72 -12.57 4.03
CA GLN A 148 -26.60 -13.20 3.32
C GLN A 148 -25.42 -13.48 4.27
N ALA A 149 -24.38 -14.15 3.78
CA ALA A 149 -23.12 -14.27 4.50
C ALA A 149 -22.52 -12.88 4.80
N PRO A 150 -21.82 -12.70 5.94
CA PRO A 150 -21.13 -11.44 6.22
C PRO A 150 -20.18 -11.06 5.08
N SER A 151 -20.19 -9.79 4.68
CA SER A 151 -19.42 -9.28 3.54
C SER A 151 -18.29 -8.34 3.96
N HIS A 152 -17.43 -7.98 3.00
CA HIS A 152 -16.32 -7.03 3.16
C HIS A 152 -15.24 -7.45 4.16
N PHE A 153 -15.03 -8.76 4.31
CA PHE A 153 -13.88 -9.31 5.01
C PHE A 153 -12.81 -9.70 4.01
N GLU A 154 -11.57 -9.28 4.28
CA GLU A 154 -10.39 -9.71 3.54
C GLU A 154 -9.37 -10.26 4.53
N ILE A 155 -8.69 -11.34 4.15
CA ILE A 155 -7.59 -11.94 4.90
C ILE A 155 -6.32 -11.96 4.08
N ILE A 156 -5.20 -12.08 4.78
CA ILE A 156 -3.86 -12.03 4.22
C ILE A 156 -3.02 -13.16 4.83
N GLY A 157 -2.04 -13.67 4.10
CA GLY A 157 -1.04 -14.62 4.62
C GLY A 157 0.32 -14.36 3.99
N GLU A 158 1.35 -15.10 4.39
CA GLU A 158 2.72 -14.90 3.86
C GLU A 158 2.79 -15.03 2.34
N GLN A 159 1.90 -15.86 1.76
CA GLN A 159 1.91 -16.23 0.36
C GLN A 159 0.82 -15.54 -0.48
N ALA A 160 0.05 -14.62 0.09
CA ALA A 160 -1.08 -14.02 -0.61
C ALA A 160 -1.32 -12.57 -0.17
N ALA A 161 -1.57 -11.69 -1.15
CA ALA A 161 -2.11 -10.35 -0.93
C ALA A 161 -3.40 -10.41 -0.07
N PHE A 162 -3.91 -9.26 0.39
CA PHE A 162 -5.27 -9.24 0.91
C PHE A 162 -6.23 -9.76 -0.17
N VAL A 163 -6.97 -10.82 0.16
CA VAL A 163 -7.98 -11.42 -0.71
C VAL A 163 -9.32 -11.51 0.02
N PRO A 164 -10.46 -11.52 -0.71
CA PRO A 164 -11.77 -11.73 -0.09
C PRO A 164 -11.84 -13.03 0.72
N ALA A 165 -12.46 -12.96 1.89
CA ALA A 165 -12.67 -14.09 2.77
C ALA A 165 -14.13 -14.55 2.77
N GLN A 166 -14.36 -15.86 2.78
CA GLN A 166 -15.65 -16.40 3.17
C GLN A 166 -15.82 -16.18 4.68
N ALA A 167 -16.95 -15.62 5.09
CA ALA A 167 -17.27 -15.32 6.48
C ALA A 167 -18.52 -16.05 6.94
N THR A 168 -18.55 -16.55 8.18
CA THR A 168 -19.72 -17.19 8.81
C THR A 168 -19.88 -16.73 10.25
N ILE A 169 -21.11 -16.49 10.70
CA ILE A 169 -21.42 -16.16 12.10
C ILE A 169 -21.58 -17.45 12.90
N GLU A 170 -20.87 -17.57 14.01
CA GLU A 170 -20.93 -18.70 14.93
C GLU A 170 -21.17 -18.23 16.38
N GLY A 171 -21.86 -19.02 17.19
CA GLY A 171 -22.03 -18.77 18.63
C GLY A 171 -22.77 -17.48 19.03
N GLY A 172 -23.18 -16.66 18.07
CA GLY A 172 -23.85 -15.38 18.27
C GLY A 172 -22.90 -14.19 18.44
N ASP A 173 -21.63 -14.37 18.82
CA ASP A 173 -20.68 -13.27 19.01
C ASP A 173 -19.40 -13.39 18.17
N THR A 174 -19.35 -14.40 17.29
CA THR A 174 -18.13 -14.78 16.58
C THR A 174 -18.35 -14.76 15.08
N VAL A 175 -17.33 -14.30 14.33
CA VAL A 175 -17.24 -14.46 12.87
C VAL A 175 -16.00 -15.30 12.56
N VAL A 176 -16.17 -16.34 11.75
CA VAL A 176 -15.07 -17.18 11.26
C VAL A 176 -14.81 -16.85 9.80
N LEU A 177 -13.54 -16.59 9.46
CA LEU A 177 -13.06 -16.26 8.12
C LEU A 177 -12.18 -17.37 7.57
N SER A 178 -12.25 -17.59 6.26
CA SER A 178 -11.34 -18.46 5.52
C SER A 178 -11.25 -18.03 4.05
N SER A 179 -10.20 -18.44 3.35
CA SER A 179 -10.10 -18.30 1.89
C SER A 179 -9.27 -19.45 1.32
N PRO A 180 -9.68 -20.07 0.20
CA PRO A 180 -8.87 -21.12 -0.43
C PRO A 180 -7.49 -20.62 -0.87
N GLU A 181 -7.34 -19.30 -1.11
CA GLU A 181 -6.10 -18.63 -1.52
C GLU A 181 -5.14 -18.35 -0.36
N VAL A 182 -5.59 -18.46 0.90
CA VAL A 182 -4.77 -18.17 2.08
C VAL A 182 -4.78 -19.36 3.02
N LYS A 183 -3.73 -20.17 2.96
CA LYS A 183 -3.59 -21.37 3.82
C LYS A 183 -3.14 -21.06 5.24
N GLU A 184 -2.38 -19.98 5.40
CA GLU A 184 -1.81 -19.56 6.67
C GLU A 184 -2.11 -18.06 6.86
N PRO A 185 -3.32 -17.71 7.34
CA PRO A 185 -3.69 -16.32 7.50
C PRO A 185 -2.96 -15.68 8.69
N ALA A 186 -2.48 -14.46 8.49
CA ALA A 186 -1.70 -13.69 9.47
C ALA A 186 -2.43 -12.42 9.95
N ALA A 187 -3.22 -11.80 9.08
CA ALA A 187 -4.00 -10.61 9.40
C ALA A 187 -5.33 -10.56 8.64
N MET A 188 -6.17 -9.60 8.99
CA MET A 188 -7.44 -9.35 8.31
C MET A 188 -7.80 -7.87 8.33
N ARG A 189 -8.69 -7.47 7.42
CA ARG A 189 -9.32 -6.15 7.41
C ARG A 189 -10.80 -6.25 7.04
N PHE A 190 -11.61 -5.36 7.60
CA PHE A 190 -13.06 -5.28 7.40
C PHE A 190 -13.46 -3.91 6.89
N ALA A 191 -14.38 -3.88 5.91
CA ALA A 191 -14.90 -2.65 5.28
C ALA A 191 -13.78 -1.74 4.76
N TRP A 192 -12.79 -2.33 4.09
CA TRP A 192 -11.55 -1.66 3.68
C TRP A 192 -11.60 -1.02 2.28
N ASP A 193 -12.71 -0.36 1.98
CA ASP A 193 -12.93 0.41 0.75
C ASP A 193 -13.76 1.67 1.04
N LYS A 194 -13.50 2.78 0.33
CA LYS A 194 -14.23 4.06 0.46
C LYS A 194 -15.71 3.96 0.10
N LEU A 195 -16.09 2.92 -0.64
CA LEU A 195 -17.45 2.57 -1.00
C LEU A 195 -18.03 1.43 -0.17
N ALA A 196 -17.35 0.97 0.89
CA ALA A 196 -17.78 -0.19 1.65
C ALA A 196 -19.15 0.01 2.32
N GLU A 197 -20.11 -0.85 1.99
CA GLU A 197 -21.46 -0.90 2.58
C GLU A 197 -21.74 -2.28 3.20
N PRO A 198 -20.98 -2.70 4.23
CA PRO A 198 -21.07 -4.05 4.79
C PRO A 198 -22.43 -4.36 5.37
N ASN A 199 -22.75 -5.66 5.46
CA ASN A 199 -24.04 -6.14 5.95
C ASN A 199 -24.04 -6.59 7.43
N LEU A 200 -22.88 -6.69 8.08
CA LEU A 200 -22.75 -7.15 9.46
C LEU A 200 -23.31 -6.12 10.46
N VAL A 201 -24.25 -6.56 11.28
CA VAL A 201 -24.90 -5.76 12.34
C VAL A 201 -25.07 -6.60 13.61
N ASN A 202 -25.30 -5.94 14.74
CA ASN A 202 -25.73 -6.64 15.95
C ASN A 202 -27.23 -6.98 15.94
N GLY A 203 -27.72 -7.62 16.99
CA GLY A 203 -29.13 -8.03 17.09
C GLY A 203 -30.11 -6.86 17.03
N ALA A 204 -29.68 -5.66 17.44
CA ALA A 204 -30.43 -4.41 17.35
C ALA A 204 -30.36 -3.74 15.96
N GLY A 205 -29.59 -4.27 15.02
CA GLY A 205 -29.45 -3.73 13.66
C GLY A 205 -28.44 -2.58 13.54
N LEU A 206 -27.58 -2.36 14.54
CA LEU A 206 -26.54 -1.33 14.48
C LEU A 206 -25.25 -1.89 13.83
N PRO A 207 -24.62 -1.15 12.90
CA PRO A 207 -23.44 -1.61 12.16
C PRO A 207 -22.13 -1.41 12.92
N THR A 208 -21.08 -2.10 12.44
CA THR A 208 -19.68 -1.93 12.90
C THR A 208 -18.89 -1.03 11.94
N SER A 209 -17.92 -0.28 12.49
CA SER A 209 -16.96 0.50 11.71
C SER A 209 -15.92 -0.39 11.03
N ALA A 210 -15.09 0.19 10.16
CA ALA A 210 -13.91 -0.47 9.62
C ALA A 210 -12.87 -0.74 10.71
N PHE A 211 -12.17 -1.86 10.59
CA PHE A 211 -11.08 -2.24 11.48
C PHE A 211 -10.16 -3.25 10.78
N ARG A 212 -8.98 -3.43 11.34
CA ARG A 212 -8.03 -4.49 10.99
C ARG A 212 -7.49 -5.17 12.24
N ALA A 213 -7.01 -6.39 12.08
CA ALA A 213 -6.44 -7.18 13.17
C ALA A 213 -5.34 -8.11 12.65
N GLY A 214 -4.43 -8.49 13.54
CA GLY A 214 -3.25 -9.30 13.21
C GLY A 214 -2.08 -8.48 12.67
N GLU A 215 -0.97 -9.16 12.39
CA GLU A 215 0.24 -8.56 11.84
C GLU A 215 0.32 -8.87 10.36
N VAL A 216 0.33 -7.82 9.53
CA VAL A 216 0.51 -7.96 8.09
C VAL A 216 1.92 -8.50 7.83
N PRO A 217 2.08 -9.69 7.22
CA PRO A 217 3.40 -10.28 7.05
C PRO A 217 4.24 -9.48 6.06
N ASN A 218 5.55 -9.47 6.26
CA ASN A 218 6.49 -8.97 5.25
C ASN A 218 6.55 -9.98 4.11
N TYR A 219 6.01 -9.60 2.96
CA TYR A 219 5.93 -10.46 1.79
C TYR A 219 7.28 -10.77 1.16
N ASP A 220 7.54 -12.05 0.89
CA ASP A 220 8.42 -12.40 -0.23
C ASP A 220 7.62 -12.45 -1.54
N PHE A 221 7.16 -11.28 -1.98
CA PHE A 221 6.34 -11.16 -3.18
C PHE A 221 7.07 -11.65 -4.46
N PHE A 222 8.40 -11.68 -4.44
CA PHE A 222 9.21 -12.20 -5.53
C PHE A 222 8.97 -13.69 -5.73
N SER A 223 9.07 -14.48 -4.66
CA SER A 223 8.81 -15.93 -4.71
C SER A 223 7.38 -16.30 -5.11
N LEU A 224 6.42 -15.38 -4.98
CA LEU A 224 5.04 -15.57 -5.42
C LEU A 224 4.80 -15.27 -6.91
N LYS A 225 5.65 -14.44 -7.52
CA LYS A 225 5.46 -13.95 -8.88
C LYS A 225 6.45 -14.51 -9.89
N VAL A 226 7.55 -15.09 -9.41
CA VAL A 226 8.64 -15.57 -10.24
C VAL A 226 8.89 -17.04 -9.93
N ASP A 227 8.48 -17.92 -10.84
CA ASP A 227 8.58 -19.38 -10.66
C ASP A 227 10.03 -19.86 -10.45
N GLU A 228 11.02 -19.13 -11.00
CA GLU A 228 12.45 -19.40 -10.84
C GLU A 228 13.07 -18.75 -9.60
N ALA A 229 12.27 -18.10 -8.74
CA ALA A 229 12.77 -17.37 -7.58
C ALA A 229 13.66 -18.21 -6.65
N GLY A 230 13.34 -19.50 -6.50
CA GLY A 230 14.10 -20.43 -5.67
C GLY A 230 15.55 -20.67 -6.12
N ASP A 231 15.89 -20.33 -7.36
CA ASP A 231 17.26 -20.45 -7.89
C ASP A 231 18.12 -19.22 -7.57
N TYR A 232 17.52 -18.10 -7.14
CA TYR A 232 18.20 -16.83 -6.95
C TYR A 232 18.46 -16.52 -5.48
N GLU A 233 19.63 -15.94 -5.21
CA GLU A 233 20.02 -15.39 -3.91
C GLU A 233 19.90 -13.87 -3.92
N LEU A 234 19.25 -13.32 -2.89
CA LEU A 234 19.14 -11.87 -2.68
C LEU A 234 20.52 -11.26 -2.36
N ILE A 235 20.94 -10.28 -3.16
CA ILE A 235 22.17 -9.50 -2.94
C ILE A 235 21.84 -8.15 -2.31
N TYR A 236 20.90 -7.41 -2.90
CA TYR A 236 20.46 -6.12 -2.39
C TYR A 236 18.96 -6.07 -2.21
N ASP A 237 18.53 -5.44 -1.13
CA ASP A 237 17.14 -5.04 -0.92
C ASP A 237 17.09 -3.56 -0.53
N LEU A 238 16.34 -2.78 -1.29
CA LEU A 238 16.27 -1.34 -1.14
C LEU A 238 14.81 -0.87 -1.12
N ASP A 239 14.42 -0.23 -0.03
CA ASP A 239 13.21 0.59 0.04
C ASP A 239 13.46 1.91 -0.69
N LEU A 240 12.89 2.04 -1.89
CA LEU A 240 13.09 3.21 -2.74
C LEU A 240 12.41 4.47 -2.19
N LYS A 241 11.56 4.34 -1.17
CA LYS A 241 11.04 5.52 -0.45
C LYS A 241 12.07 6.14 0.49
N LYS A 242 13.14 5.41 0.80
CA LYS A 242 14.26 5.85 1.64
C LYS A 242 15.47 6.32 0.82
N LEU A 243 15.30 6.55 -0.47
CA LEU A 243 16.34 7.16 -1.30
C LEU A 243 16.79 8.51 -0.72
N GLY A 244 18.01 8.88 -1.03
CA GLY A 244 18.65 10.12 -0.60
C GLY A 244 20.13 10.12 -0.97
N ALA A 245 20.84 11.17 -0.55
CA ALA A 245 22.28 11.30 -0.82
C ALA A 245 23.11 10.13 -0.28
N GLU A 246 22.68 9.54 0.85
CA GLU A 246 23.22 8.30 1.39
C GLU A 246 22.21 7.16 1.14
N LEU A 247 22.64 6.11 0.44
CA LEU A 247 21.80 4.94 0.21
C LEU A 247 21.90 3.97 1.38
N LYS A 248 20.73 3.49 1.84
CA LYS A 248 20.62 2.51 2.91
C LYS A 248 19.87 1.30 2.41
N TYR A 249 20.60 0.22 2.17
CA TYR A 249 20.04 -1.07 1.85
C TYR A 249 19.48 -1.73 3.11
N GLU A 250 18.27 -2.29 3.02
CA GLU A 250 17.70 -3.17 4.06
C GLU A 250 18.50 -4.48 4.13
N VAL A 251 19.01 -4.94 2.99
CA VAL A 251 19.92 -6.07 2.85
C VAL A 251 21.05 -5.69 1.90
N ASP A 252 22.29 -5.85 2.35
CA ASP A 252 23.50 -5.80 1.52
C ASP A 252 24.34 -7.05 1.79
N ARG A 253 24.37 -7.95 0.81
CA ARG A 253 25.12 -9.21 0.85
C ARG A 253 26.18 -9.29 -0.23
N ALA A 254 26.49 -8.20 -0.93
CA ALA A 254 27.43 -8.25 -2.04
C ALA A 254 28.82 -8.74 -1.62
N ALA A 255 29.30 -8.30 -0.44
CA ALA A 255 30.58 -8.77 0.12
C ALA A 255 30.53 -10.20 0.67
N GLN A 256 29.33 -10.79 0.83
CA GLN A 256 29.13 -12.15 1.35
C GLN A 256 29.03 -13.19 0.22
N LEU A 257 28.90 -12.76 -1.04
CA LEU A 257 28.81 -13.66 -2.17
C LEU A 257 30.17 -14.31 -2.43
N ASP A 258 30.24 -15.61 -2.16
CA ASP A 258 31.47 -16.43 -2.17
C ASP A 258 31.61 -17.31 -3.43
N ALA A 259 30.70 -17.16 -4.38
CA ALA A 259 30.64 -17.97 -5.59
C ALA A 259 30.41 -17.09 -6.83
N ALA A 260 30.91 -17.55 -7.98
CA ALA A 260 30.55 -16.97 -9.26
C ALA A 260 29.02 -17.11 -9.47
N PHE A 261 28.46 -16.15 -10.20
CA PHE A 261 27.06 -16.15 -10.60
C PHE A 261 26.94 -16.15 -12.12
N ASP A 262 25.92 -16.85 -12.63
CA ASP A 262 25.66 -16.97 -14.06
C ASP A 262 24.39 -16.23 -14.50
N ARG A 263 23.68 -15.60 -13.56
CA ARG A 263 22.53 -14.71 -13.81
C ARG A 263 22.50 -13.56 -12.82
N VAL A 264 22.01 -12.42 -13.31
CA VAL A 264 21.63 -11.26 -12.50
C VAL A 264 20.16 -10.97 -12.74
N GLY A 265 19.43 -10.63 -11.69
CA GLY A 265 18.02 -10.29 -11.76
C GLY A 265 17.63 -9.06 -10.93
N TYR A 266 16.64 -8.32 -11.43
CA TYR A 266 16.06 -7.15 -10.79
C TYR A 266 14.56 -7.37 -10.63
N PHE A 267 14.08 -7.33 -9.38
CA PHE A 267 12.67 -7.33 -9.07
C PHE A 267 12.26 -5.96 -8.51
N LEU A 268 11.45 -5.23 -9.28
CA LEU A 268 10.96 -3.90 -8.92
C LEU A 268 9.46 -3.98 -8.61
N GLU A 269 9.06 -3.43 -7.47
CA GLU A 269 7.68 -3.35 -7.02
C GLU A 269 7.31 -1.90 -6.76
N LEU A 270 6.22 -1.43 -7.38
CA LEU A 270 5.71 -0.08 -7.24
C LEU A 270 4.22 -0.16 -6.89
N ASN A 271 3.84 0.37 -5.72
CA ASN A 271 2.46 0.52 -5.32
C ASN A 271 2.11 2.01 -5.21
N ARG A 272 1.08 2.41 -5.94
CA ARG A 272 0.54 3.77 -5.93
C ARG A 272 -0.96 3.70 -6.18
N ASP A 273 -1.73 4.47 -5.41
CA ASP A 273 -3.18 4.57 -5.51
C ASP A 273 -3.85 3.18 -5.38
N GLY A 274 -3.32 2.34 -4.47
CA GLY A 274 -3.73 0.95 -4.27
C GLY A 274 -3.43 -0.02 -5.43
N LYS A 275 -2.78 0.44 -6.50
CA LYS A 275 -2.41 -0.38 -7.66
C LYS A 275 -0.95 -0.84 -7.54
N LEU A 276 -0.77 -2.14 -7.36
CA LEU A 276 0.55 -2.78 -7.35
C LEU A 276 1.00 -3.16 -8.77
N GLN A 277 2.10 -2.58 -9.21
CA GLN A 277 2.86 -3.00 -10.39
C GLN A 277 4.16 -3.68 -9.97
N TRP A 278 4.58 -4.69 -10.71
CA TRP A 278 5.85 -5.38 -10.49
C TRP A 278 6.48 -5.81 -11.81
N LEU A 279 7.80 -5.91 -11.78
CA LEU A 279 8.64 -6.27 -12.91
C LEU A 279 9.79 -7.15 -12.42
N TRP A 280 9.97 -8.28 -13.08
CA TRP A 280 11.15 -9.13 -13.00
C TRP A 280 11.92 -9.04 -14.31
N ILE A 281 13.22 -8.75 -14.24
CA ILE A 281 14.13 -8.83 -15.39
C ILE A 281 15.34 -9.64 -14.96
N ALA A 282 15.58 -10.78 -15.62
CA ALA A 282 16.77 -11.59 -15.44
C ALA A 282 17.60 -11.64 -16.72
N MET A 283 18.93 -11.63 -16.60
CA MET A 283 19.86 -11.59 -17.73
C MET A 283 21.20 -12.26 -17.40
N ASP A 284 22.04 -12.44 -18.41
CA ASP A 284 23.45 -12.80 -18.20
C ASP A 284 24.17 -11.70 -17.40
N PRO A 285 25.17 -12.03 -16.57
CA PRO A 285 25.97 -11.07 -15.84
C PRO A 285 26.65 -10.07 -16.78
N PHE A 286 26.44 -8.77 -16.54
CA PHE A 286 27.14 -7.68 -17.21
C PHE A 286 28.40 -7.23 -16.43
N THR A 287 28.63 -7.84 -15.26
CA THR A 287 29.81 -7.74 -14.41
C THR A 287 29.89 -8.99 -13.52
N ASP A 288 31.09 -9.35 -13.09
CA ASP A 288 31.38 -10.39 -12.09
C ASP A 288 31.49 -9.83 -10.66
N ASP A 289 31.40 -8.51 -10.51
CA ASP A 289 31.50 -7.81 -9.23
C ASP A 289 30.10 -7.51 -8.67
N ALA A 290 29.68 -8.28 -7.67
CA ALA A 290 28.38 -8.13 -7.03
C ALA A 290 28.16 -6.74 -6.42
N SER A 291 29.24 -6.02 -6.05
CA SER A 291 29.17 -4.66 -5.48
C SER A 291 28.68 -3.61 -6.49
N LYS A 292 28.67 -3.97 -7.78
CA LYS A 292 28.25 -3.10 -8.89
C LYS A 292 26.84 -3.38 -9.41
N LEU A 293 26.11 -4.29 -8.77
CA LEU A 293 24.75 -4.66 -9.18
C LEU A 293 23.65 -3.76 -8.57
N GLY A 294 23.96 -3.02 -7.51
CA GLY A 294 23.04 -2.06 -6.89
C GLY A 294 22.94 -0.73 -7.66
N ILE A 295 22.31 0.29 -7.04
CA ILE A 295 22.29 1.67 -7.55
C ILE A 295 23.72 2.14 -7.87
N PRO A 296 23.99 2.65 -9.09
CA PRO A 296 25.34 2.97 -9.54
C PRO A 296 25.80 4.33 -8.97
N THR A 297 26.32 4.31 -7.75
CA THR A 297 26.87 5.49 -7.08
C THR A 297 28.35 5.74 -7.44
N PRO A 298 28.90 6.94 -7.16
CA PRO A 298 30.34 7.16 -7.25
C PRO A 298 31.16 6.14 -6.47
N ALA A 299 30.66 5.68 -5.31
CA ALA A 299 31.35 4.73 -4.44
C ALA A 299 31.35 3.31 -4.99
N SER A 300 30.31 2.87 -5.70
CA SER A 300 30.29 1.53 -6.32
C SER A 300 31.16 1.46 -7.57
N GLY A 301 31.44 2.60 -8.22
CA GLY A 301 32.19 2.64 -9.48
C GLY A 301 31.49 1.90 -10.62
N ALA A 302 30.18 1.66 -10.50
CA ALA A 302 29.37 1.02 -11.53
C ALA A 302 29.12 1.99 -12.69
N VAL A 303 29.59 1.62 -13.87
CA VAL A 303 29.40 2.36 -15.13
C VAL A 303 29.19 1.36 -16.25
N PHE A 304 27.94 1.20 -16.68
CA PHE A 304 27.54 0.27 -17.73
C PHE A 304 26.60 0.95 -18.71
N GLN A 305 26.93 0.88 -19.99
CA GLN A 305 26.03 1.22 -21.09
C GLN A 305 26.24 0.19 -22.19
N GLN A 306 25.47 -0.89 -22.16
CA GLN A 306 25.71 -2.07 -23.00
C GLN A 306 24.46 -2.94 -23.15
N ALA A 307 24.44 -3.69 -24.25
CA ALA A 307 23.45 -4.73 -24.47
C ALA A 307 23.73 -5.95 -23.59
N VAL A 308 22.66 -6.57 -23.10
CA VAL A 308 22.70 -7.82 -22.32
C VAL A 308 22.05 -8.98 -23.07
N LYS A 309 22.35 -10.21 -22.64
CA LYS A 309 21.93 -11.44 -23.31
C LYS A 309 21.03 -12.30 -22.43
N ASN A 310 20.32 -13.23 -23.09
CA ASN A 310 19.44 -14.21 -22.47
C ASN A 310 18.42 -13.58 -21.51
N VAL A 311 17.82 -12.46 -21.93
CA VAL A 311 16.92 -11.72 -21.06
C VAL A 311 15.57 -12.42 -20.94
N ARG A 312 15.09 -12.52 -19.71
CA ARG A 312 13.73 -12.93 -19.34
C ARG A 312 13.05 -11.78 -18.64
N VAL A 313 11.83 -11.45 -19.05
CA VAL A 313 10.98 -10.44 -18.41
C VAL A 313 9.67 -11.07 -17.97
N LEU A 314 9.24 -10.78 -16.76
CA LEU A 314 7.88 -11.06 -16.26
C LEU A 314 7.33 -9.78 -15.65
N SER A 315 6.06 -9.44 -15.91
CA SER A 315 5.45 -8.25 -15.31
C SER A 315 3.93 -8.33 -15.30
N ASN A 316 3.29 -7.65 -14.36
CA ASN A 316 1.88 -7.28 -14.44
C ASN A 316 1.66 -5.83 -14.90
N ALA A 317 2.71 -5.08 -15.19
CA ALA A 317 2.60 -3.71 -15.66
C ALA A 317 2.08 -3.68 -17.10
N GLU A 318 1.10 -2.81 -17.33
CA GLU A 318 0.43 -2.70 -18.62
C GLU A 318 1.42 -2.35 -19.73
N GLY A 319 1.35 -3.09 -20.84
CA GLY A 319 2.20 -2.85 -22.02
C GLY A 319 3.63 -3.39 -21.90
N ILE A 320 4.06 -3.93 -20.76
CA ILE A 320 5.35 -4.62 -20.65
C ILE A 320 5.23 -6.06 -21.18
N PRO A 321 6.02 -6.47 -22.18
CA PRO A 321 6.00 -7.85 -22.66
C PRO A 321 6.61 -8.79 -21.61
N SER A 322 5.99 -9.95 -21.42
CA SER A 322 6.58 -11.06 -20.68
C SER A 322 7.11 -12.12 -21.64
N GLY A 323 8.31 -12.63 -21.40
CA GLY A 323 8.94 -13.66 -22.24
C GLY A 323 10.46 -13.66 -22.17
N ASP A 324 11.05 -14.57 -22.95
CA ASP A 324 12.49 -14.80 -23.05
C ASP A 324 13.08 -14.25 -24.37
N GLY A 325 14.39 -14.04 -24.40
CA GLY A 325 15.13 -13.67 -25.61
C GLY A 325 14.96 -12.21 -26.05
N LEU A 326 14.50 -11.35 -25.14
CA LEU A 326 14.27 -9.92 -25.43
C LEU A 326 15.61 -9.17 -25.57
N ALA A 327 15.67 -8.26 -26.54
CA ALA A 327 16.85 -7.41 -26.75
C ALA A 327 16.81 -6.20 -25.81
N VAL A 328 17.75 -6.15 -24.85
CA VAL A 328 17.78 -5.13 -23.80
C VAL A 328 19.13 -4.44 -23.73
N ASN A 329 19.10 -3.14 -23.42
CA ASN A 329 20.27 -2.33 -23.12
C ASN A 329 20.16 -1.76 -21.70
N LEU A 330 21.29 -1.69 -21.01
CA LEU A 330 21.42 -1.11 -19.68
C LEU A 330 21.99 0.31 -19.77
N GLU A 331 21.57 1.17 -18.86
CA GLU A 331 22.18 2.50 -18.61
C GLU A 331 22.36 2.72 -17.11
N PHE A 332 23.49 2.26 -16.57
CA PHE A 332 23.78 2.28 -15.14
C PHE A 332 25.02 3.15 -14.90
N TRP A 333 24.86 4.34 -14.34
CA TRP A 333 25.99 5.24 -14.06
C TRP A 333 25.62 6.40 -13.11
N PRO A 334 26.60 6.99 -12.39
CA PRO A 334 26.38 8.11 -11.46
C PRO A 334 26.52 9.53 -12.05
N HIS A 335 26.58 9.70 -13.37
CA HIS A 335 26.91 10.97 -14.04
C HIS A 335 25.66 11.86 -14.27
N ASN A 336 25.84 13.04 -14.88
CA ASN A 336 24.71 13.77 -15.49
C ASN A 336 24.36 13.19 -16.88
N TYR A 337 23.15 13.50 -17.34
CA TYR A 337 22.67 13.19 -18.69
C TYR A 337 23.16 14.24 -19.70
N GLY A 338 23.59 13.79 -20.87
CA GLY A 338 23.75 14.59 -22.10
C GLY A 338 23.03 13.91 -23.27
N PRO A 339 22.43 14.66 -24.21
CA PRO A 339 21.36 14.14 -25.06
C PRO A 339 21.88 13.35 -26.26
N LEU A 340 23.19 13.22 -26.41
CA LEU A 340 23.81 12.57 -27.55
C LEU A 340 23.82 11.06 -27.34
N ASN A 341 23.49 10.31 -28.39
CA ASN A 341 23.64 8.86 -28.41
C ASN A 341 25.10 8.45 -28.66
N ALA A 342 26.00 8.83 -27.75
CA ALA A 342 27.44 8.64 -27.91
C ALA A 342 27.84 7.15 -28.01
N ALA A 343 27.07 6.27 -27.35
CA ALA A 343 27.26 4.82 -27.39
C ALA A 343 26.70 4.16 -28.66
N LYS A 344 26.01 4.92 -29.54
CA LYS A 344 25.36 4.44 -30.77
C LYS A 344 24.38 3.29 -30.51
N VAL A 345 23.61 3.41 -29.43
CA VAL A 345 22.57 2.45 -29.08
C VAL A 345 21.51 2.44 -30.18
N PRO A 346 21.18 1.27 -30.78
CA PRO A 346 20.19 1.20 -31.83
C PRO A 346 18.83 1.72 -31.37
N GLY A 347 18.29 2.72 -32.08
CA GLY A 347 16.96 3.27 -31.83
C GLY A 347 16.92 4.50 -30.91
N ALA A 348 18.04 4.86 -30.25
CA ALA A 348 18.16 6.05 -29.43
C ALA A 348 18.25 7.36 -30.24
N SER A 349 17.90 8.47 -29.58
CA SER A 349 17.88 9.82 -30.12
C SER A 349 19.17 10.59 -29.77
N ASP A 350 19.55 11.56 -30.60
CA ASP A 350 20.59 12.55 -30.28
C ASP A 350 19.99 13.86 -29.70
N GLN A 351 18.67 13.89 -29.47
CA GLN A 351 17.93 15.10 -29.10
C GLN A 351 16.88 14.88 -28.00
N ALA A 352 16.68 13.64 -27.56
CA ALA A 352 15.69 13.28 -26.55
C ALA A 352 16.36 12.40 -25.50
N TRP A 353 15.92 12.53 -24.25
CA TRP A 353 16.37 11.71 -23.14
C TRP A 353 15.79 10.30 -23.28
N ASP A 354 16.64 9.35 -23.67
CA ASP A 354 16.28 7.95 -23.93
C ASP A 354 17.45 6.97 -23.75
N ILE A 355 17.24 5.72 -24.19
CA ILE A 355 18.11 4.54 -24.07
C ILE A 355 19.58 4.68 -24.54
N GLY A 356 19.99 5.83 -25.10
CA GLY A 356 21.34 6.07 -25.58
C GLY A 356 22.08 7.23 -24.92
N ASP A 357 21.50 7.85 -23.89
CA ASP A 357 22.00 9.12 -23.33
C ASP A 357 23.50 9.06 -22.97
N GLU A 358 24.21 10.15 -23.27
CA GLU A 358 25.63 10.27 -22.93
C GLU A 358 25.81 10.66 -21.47
N ARG A 359 26.93 10.20 -20.92
CA ARG A 359 27.38 10.60 -19.58
C ARG A 359 28.13 11.92 -19.66
N VAL A 360 27.71 12.89 -18.86
CA VAL A 360 28.37 14.19 -18.71
C VAL A 360 28.83 14.38 -17.27
N ASP A 361 30.01 14.96 -17.09
CA ASP A 361 30.54 15.27 -15.77
C ASP A 361 29.62 16.23 -14.97
N PRO A 362 29.67 16.18 -13.63
CA PRO A 362 30.56 15.36 -12.81
C PRO A 362 30.04 13.94 -12.55
N VAL A 363 30.93 13.06 -12.11
CA VAL A 363 30.57 11.84 -11.37
C VAL A 363 29.84 12.24 -10.07
N GLY A 364 28.73 11.58 -9.75
CA GLY A 364 27.85 11.95 -8.63
C GLY A 364 26.88 13.07 -9.00
N GLY A 365 26.51 13.15 -10.28
CA GLY A 365 25.48 14.04 -10.81
C GLY A 365 24.08 13.43 -10.66
N TYR A 366 23.26 13.56 -11.70
CA TYR A 366 21.86 13.12 -11.71
C TYR A 366 21.70 11.60 -11.50
N GLY A 367 22.52 10.79 -12.17
CA GLY A 367 22.51 9.33 -12.04
C GLY A 367 21.39 8.63 -12.81
N SER A 368 21.75 7.51 -13.45
CA SER A 368 20.87 6.66 -14.24
C SER A 368 20.99 5.21 -13.77
N MET A 369 19.86 4.56 -13.51
CA MET A 369 19.75 3.11 -13.41
C MET A 369 18.53 2.66 -14.19
N GLN A 370 18.74 2.48 -15.50
CA GLN A 370 17.65 2.17 -16.42
C GLN A 370 17.90 0.90 -17.22
N ILE A 371 16.82 0.20 -17.53
CA ILE A 371 16.82 -0.99 -18.36
C ILE A 371 15.75 -0.80 -19.43
N HIS A 372 16.11 -1.03 -20.69
CA HIS A 372 15.25 -0.72 -21.83
C HIS A 372 15.18 -1.84 -22.84
N LEU A 373 14.01 -2.05 -23.43
CA LEU A 373 13.82 -2.83 -24.65
C LEU A 373 14.24 -1.99 -25.86
N THR A 374 15.34 -2.39 -26.50
CA THR A 374 15.95 -1.63 -27.61
C THR A 374 15.04 -1.54 -28.82
N ALA A 375 14.51 -2.68 -29.27
CA ALA A 375 13.66 -2.73 -30.47
C ALA A 375 12.34 -1.96 -30.31
N ALA A 376 11.79 -1.92 -29.09
CA ALA A 376 10.51 -1.30 -28.80
C ALA A 376 10.64 0.18 -28.34
N LYS A 377 11.86 0.68 -28.12
CA LYS A 377 12.12 1.98 -27.47
C LYS A 377 11.29 2.13 -26.18
N GLN A 378 11.29 1.07 -25.38
CA GLN A 378 10.45 0.98 -24.19
C GLN A 378 11.32 0.83 -22.96
N THR A 379 11.17 1.76 -22.02
CA THR A 379 11.70 1.65 -20.67
C THR A 379 11.05 0.46 -19.98
N LEU A 380 11.84 -0.48 -19.49
CA LEU A 380 11.35 -1.54 -18.61
C LEU A 380 11.32 -1.05 -17.17
N MET A 381 12.45 -0.50 -16.71
CA MET A 381 12.63 0.04 -15.37
C MET A 381 13.48 1.31 -15.43
N ALA A 382 13.16 2.28 -14.59
CA ALA A 382 13.98 3.46 -14.34
C ALA A 382 14.04 3.78 -12.84
N ILE A 383 15.26 4.06 -12.34
CA ILE A 383 15.53 4.65 -11.03
C ILE A 383 16.63 5.70 -11.22
N ASN A 384 16.24 6.98 -11.27
CA ASN A 384 17.16 8.09 -11.53
C ASN A 384 17.15 9.07 -10.36
N HIS A 385 18.19 9.91 -10.25
CA HIS A 385 18.23 11.01 -9.27
C HIS A 385 17.98 10.59 -7.82
N TRP A 386 18.50 9.41 -7.44
CA TRP A 386 18.31 8.84 -6.10
C TRP A 386 18.72 9.79 -4.97
N SER A 387 19.67 10.71 -5.19
CA SER A 387 20.05 11.71 -4.19
C SER A 387 18.94 12.70 -3.83
N ALA A 388 17.91 12.85 -4.67
CA ALA A 388 16.77 13.73 -4.45
C ALA A 388 15.71 13.13 -3.48
N GLY A 389 15.90 11.89 -3.02
CA GLY A 389 15.00 11.22 -2.10
C GLY A 389 13.56 11.16 -2.61
N PRO A 390 12.57 11.78 -1.95
CA PRO A 390 11.19 11.80 -2.46
C PRO A 390 11.03 12.42 -3.86
N GLY A 391 12.00 13.22 -4.32
CA GLY A 391 12.05 13.78 -5.66
C GLY A 391 12.83 12.95 -6.68
N ALA A 392 13.20 11.70 -6.36
CA ALA A 392 13.80 10.78 -7.31
C ALA A 392 12.79 10.33 -8.38
N ASP A 393 13.31 9.81 -9.48
CA ASP A 393 12.50 9.34 -10.60
C ASP A 393 12.42 7.83 -10.57
N ILE A 394 11.21 7.27 -10.54
CA ILE A 394 11.01 5.81 -10.47
C ILE A 394 9.89 5.40 -11.41
N GLY A 395 10.07 4.31 -12.16
CA GLY A 395 9.01 3.81 -13.01
C GLY A 395 9.20 2.41 -13.57
N ILE A 396 8.08 1.79 -13.96
CA ILE A 396 8.01 0.58 -14.79
C ILE A 396 7.27 0.96 -16.07
N GLY A 397 7.81 0.61 -17.23
CA GLY A 397 7.23 1.01 -18.52
C GLY A 397 7.58 2.44 -18.92
N ASN A 398 7.05 2.87 -20.07
CA ASN A 398 7.21 4.23 -20.54
C ASN A 398 6.37 5.20 -19.69
N SER A 399 6.99 6.31 -19.27
CA SER A 399 6.26 7.43 -18.68
C SER A 399 5.39 8.14 -19.73
N THR A 400 4.28 8.71 -19.28
CA THR A 400 3.44 9.63 -20.06
C THR A 400 3.87 11.10 -19.89
N GLY A 401 4.95 11.34 -19.14
CA GLY A 401 5.50 12.65 -18.85
C GLY A 401 6.36 13.23 -19.99
N GLN A 402 7.32 14.07 -19.62
CA GLN A 402 8.18 14.78 -20.57
C GLN A 402 9.14 13.85 -21.32
N THR A 403 9.55 12.75 -20.68
CA THR A 403 10.50 11.76 -21.17
C THR A 403 9.88 10.37 -21.01
N LEU A 404 10.30 9.40 -21.82
CA LEU A 404 9.77 8.03 -21.75
C LEU A 404 10.42 7.22 -20.63
N ASP A 405 11.62 7.59 -20.21
CA ASP A 405 12.48 6.90 -19.25
C ASP A 405 12.37 7.44 -17.83
N TRP A 406 11.34 8.25 -17.57
CA TRP A 406 11.05 8.90 -16.29
C TRP A 406 12.06 9.96 -15.84
N THR A 407 13.09 10.26 -16.62
CA THR A 407 14.05 11.32 -16.27
C THR A 407 13.32 12.66 -16.05
N PHE A 408 13.53 13.29 -14.89
CA PHE A 408 12.85 14.50 -14.41
C PHE A 408 11.38 14.33 -13.96
N ALA A 409 10.92 13.11 -13.69
CA ALA A 409 9.55 12.85 -13.22
C ALA A 409 9.30 13.30 -11.78
N GLY A 410 10.30 13.23 -10.89
CA GLY A 410 10.21 13.64 -9.49
C GLY A 410 9.09 12.96 -8.71
N ASN A 411 8.89 11.66 -8.92
CA ASN A 411 7.67 10.96 -8.53
C ASN A 411 7.85 9.91 -7.41
N ALA A 412 9.06 9.68 -6.90
CA ALA A 412 9.31 8.68 -5.85
C ALA A 412 8.42 8.86 -4.61
N GLY A 413 8.19 10.10 -4.17
CA GLY A 413 7.34 10.43 -3.03
C GLY A 413 5.85 10.15 -3.23
N SER A 414 5.41 9.92 -4.47
CA SER A 414 4.02 9.59 -4.79
C SER A 414 3.67 8.12 -4.56
N TYR A 415 4.66 7.25 -4.37
CA TYR A 415 4.42 5.83 -4.14
C TYR A 415 4.10 5.55 -2.67
N GLU A 416 3.11 4.68 -2.44
CA GLU A 416 2.78 4.14 -1.12
C GLU A 416 3.87 3.16 -0.66
N ALA A 417 4.34 2.33 -1.58
CA ALA A 417 5.49 1.45 -1.43
C ALA A 417 6.27 1.39 -2.75
N ALA A 418 7.60 1.41 -2.68
CA ALA A 418 8.48 1.23 -3.83
C ALA A 418 9.71 0.45 -3.39
N ARG A 419 10.00 -0.70 -4.01
CA ARG A 419 11.06 -1.61 -3.55
C ARG A 419 11.82 -2.20 -4.72
N LEU A 420 13.15 -2.19 -4.63
CA LEU A 420 14.04 -2.87 -5.57
C LEU A 420 14.73 -4.02 -4.84
N ARG A 421 14.66 -5.21 -5.43
CA ARG A 421 15.47 -6.37 -5.03
C ARG A 421 16.40 -6.76 -6.16
N VAL A 422 17.69 -6.89 -5.85
CA VAL A 422 18.73 -7.33 -6.78
C VAL A 422 19.16 -8.72 -6.36
N LEU A 423 19.10 -9.66 -7.30
CA LEU A 423 19.36 -11.07 -7.03
C LEU A 423 20.35 -11.65 -8.03
N VAL A 424 21.00 -12.75 -7.66
CA VAL A 424 21.90 -13.49 -8.54
C VAL A 424 21.61 -14.99 -8.47
N ARG A 425 21.82 -15.71 -9.57
CA ARG A 425 21.86 -17.17 -9.56
C ARG A 425 23.31 -17.61 -9.52
N LYS A 426 23.70 -18.41 -8.52
CA LYS A 426 25.04 -18.97 -8.44
C LYS A 426 25.29 -19.90 -9.62
N SER A 427 26.47 -19.83 -10.21
CA SER A 427 26.87 -20.75 -11.27
C SER A 427 26.82 -22.18 -10.74
N ALA A 428 26.33 -23.12 -11.55
CA ALA A 428 26.45 -24.54 -11.24
C ALA A 428 27.94 -24.89 -11.04
N LYS A 429 28.24 -25.67 -9.99
CA LYS A 429 29.60 -26.13 -9.69
C LYS A 429 30.09 -27.16 -10.70
#